data_AF-A0A3M0IT57-F1
#
_entry.id   AF-A0A3M0IT57-F1
#
_cell.length_a   1.000
_cell.length_b   1.000
_cell.length_c   1.000
_cell.angle_alpha   90.00
_cell.angle_beta   90.00
_cell.angle_gamma   90.00
#
_symmetry.space_group_name_H-M   'P 1'
#
loop_
_entity.id
_entity.type
_entity.pdbx_description
1 polymer ?
#
loop_
_entity_poly.entity_id
_entity_poly.type
_entity_poly.pdbx_seq_one_letter_code
_entity_poly.pdbx_strand_id
1 'polypeptide(L)'
;MTLNDSMTQNDSTILKHSLTLNNSMTPDNSTILSNFLTPNDSMTLNNSMILNNSMTLNNSMILNNSMILNNSMTLNNSMTLNNSMILNNSLNPNDSMNLNVPMTMNNSTILNNSMTLNNPMILNNSMTLNDSMTLNNPMILNNSMTLNNSMILNNSLTPNDSMIQNDSMTLNNS
;
A
#
# COMPACT_ATOMS: atom_id res chain seq x y z
N MET A 1 22.04 1.11 7.68
CA MET A 1 22.91 -0.07 7.49
C MET A 1 22.55 -0.68 6.15
N THR A 2 23.54 -1.08 5.35
CA THR A 2 23.31 -1.79 4.08
C THR A 2 23.67 -3.25 4.25
N LEU A 3 22.75 -4.15 3.89
CA LEU A 3 22.99 -5.58 3.87
C LEU A 3 23.00 -6.07 2.42
N ASN A 4 24.04 -6.81 2.06
CA ASN A 4 24.22 -7.34 0.71
C ASN A 4 23.62 -8.72 0.53
N ASP A 5 23.11 -9.36 1.58
CA ASP A 5 22.52 -10.70 1.54
C ASP A 5 21.02 -10.63 1.82
N SER A 6 20.30 -11.69 1.45
CA SER A 6 18.91 -11.86 1.84
C SER A 6 18.79 -11.93 3.36
N MET A 7 17.75 -11.30 3.90
CA MET A 7 17.47 -11.35 5.33
C MET A 7 16.21 -12.16 5.61
N THR A 8 16.37 -13.31 6.25
CA THR A 8 15.29 -14.07 6.86
C THR A 8 15.31 -13.83 8.36
N GLN A 9 14.18 -13.39 8.91
CA GLN A 9 14.08 -13.02 10.32
C GLN A 9 13.02 -13.87 11.00
N ASN A 10 13.49 -14.78 11.88
CA ASN A 10 12.64 -15.79 12.51
C ASN A 10 12.14 -15.40 13.90
N ASP A 11 12.59 -14.27 14.46
CA ASP A 11 12.16 -13.76 15.77
C ASP A 11 11.55 -12.37 15.63
N SER A 12 10.74 -11.93 16.60
CA SER A 12 10.27 -10.55 16.61
C SER A 12 11.41 -9.57 16.85
N THR A 13 11.49 -8.51 16.05
CA THR A 13 12.55 -7.51 16.19
C THR A 13 12.03 -6.08 16.08
N ILE A 14 12.80 -5.18 16.72
CA ILE A 14 12.62 -3.75 16.62
C ILE A 14 13.90 -3.17 16.02
N LEU A 15 13.83 -2.68 14.79
CA LEU A 15 14.94 -1.97 14.16
C LEU A 15 14.72 -0.47 14.26
N LYS A 16 15.63 0.18 14.99
CA LYS A 16 15.59 1.64 15.19
C LYS A 16 16.36 2.43 14.13
N HIS A 17 17.15 1.76 13.29
CA HIS A 17 17.97 2.38 12.26
C HIS A 17 17.44 2.07 10.87
N SER A 18 17.74 2.94 9.90
CA SER A 18 17.40 2.71 8.50
C SER A 18 18.12 1.47 7.96
N LEU A 19 17.39 0.65 7.21
CA LEU A 19 17.88 -0.59 6.62
C LEU A 19 17.70 -0.55 5.09
N THR A 20 18.82 -0.73 4.38
CA THR A 20 18.83 -0.95 2.94
C THR A 20 19.26 -2.39 2.70
N LEU A 21 18.45 -3.17 1.99
CA LEU A 21 18.83 -4.52 1.57
C LEU A 21 19.01 -4.52 0.06
N ASN A 22 20.14 -5.02 -0.40
CA ASN A 22 20.34 -5.23 -1.83
C ASN A 22 19.58 -6.45 -2.36
N ASN A 23 19.21 -7.37 -1.46
CA ASN A 23 18.51 -8.61 -1.77
C ASN A 23 17.14 -8.65 -1.06
N SER A 24 16.48 -9.81 -1.12
CA SER A 24 15.14 -10.02 -0.58
C SER A 24 15.06 -9.96 0.96
N MET A 25 13.88 -9.64 1.46
CA MET A 25 13.57 -9.69 2.89
C MET A 25 12.33 -10.56 3.15
N THR A 26 12.46 -11.47 4.12
CA THR A 26 11.37 -12.34 4.57
C THR A 26 11.29 -12.37 6.09
N PRO A 27 10.56 -11.43 6.70
CA PRO A 27 10.26 -11.48 8.12
C PRO A 27 9.15 -12.52 8.35
N ASP A 28 9.50 -13.58 9.08
CA ASP A 28 8.58 -14.65 9.45
C ASP A 28 7.90 -14.38 10.79
N ASN A 29 8.32 -13.35 11.53
CA ASN A 29 7.69 -12.89 12.76
C ASN A 29 7.41 -11.39 12.73
N SER A 30 6.69 -10.89 13.75
CA SER A 30 6.30 -9.48 13.78
C SER A 30 7.53 -8.57 13.86
N THR A 31 7.60 -7.59 12.96
CA THR A 31 8.71 -6.65 12.87
C THR A 31 8.22 -5.22 13.00
N ILE A 32 8.89 -4.45 13.86
CA ILE A 32 8.69 -3.01 13.98
C ILE A 32 9.95 -2.32 13.43
N LEU A 33 9.77 -1.51 12.39
CA LEU A 33 10.82 -0.58 11.94
C LEU A 33 10.45 0.85 12.31
N SER A 34 11.38 1.54 12.97
CA SER A 34 11.20 2.93 13.38
C SER A 34 11.72 3.94 12.36
N ASN A 35 12.38 3.49 11.29
CA ASN A 35 13.05 4.34 10.30
C ASN A 35 12.79 3.84 8.87
N PHE A 36 13.67 4.11 7.92
CA PHE A 36 13.46 3.77 6.51
C PHE A 36 13.76 2.30 6.21
N LEU A 37 12.96 1.71 5.34
CA LEU A 37 13.21 0.40 4.75
C LEU A 37 13.30 0.52 3.22
N THR A 38 14.40 0.02 2.65
CA THR A 38 14.60 0.01 1.20
C THR A 38 15.17 -1.32 0.73
N PRO A 39 14.31 -2.33 0.48
CA PRO A 39 14.71 -3.55 -0.20
C PRO A 39 14.78 -3.28 -1.71
N ASN A 40 15.88 -3.69 -2.34
CA ASN A 40 16.05 -3.53 -3.78
C ASN A 40 15.39 -4.67 -4.56
N ASP A 41 15.23 -5.83 -3.94
CA ASP A 41 14.55 -7.00 -4.50
C ASP A 41 13.16 -7.20 -3.88
N SER A 42 12.62 -8.41 -3.96
CA SER A 42 11.27 -8.73 -3.48
C SER A 42 11.20 -8.73 -1.95
N MET A 43 10.02 -8.38 -1.45
CA MET A 43 9.69 -8.46 -0.04
C MET A 43 8.47 -9.35 0.14
N THR A 44 8.61 -10.39 0.95
CA THR A 44 7.49 -11.26 1.34
C THR A 44 7.30 -11.14 2.84
N LEU A 45 6.12 -10.67 3.22
CA LEU A 45 5.75 -10.49 4.60
C LEU A 45 4.72 -11.55 5.01
N ASN A 46 5.16 -12.51 5.81
CA ASN A 46 4.32 -13.61 6.28
C ASN A 46 3.53 -13.24 7.54
N ASN A 47 4.01 -12.28 8.33
CA ASN A 47 3.42 -11.85 9.60
C ASN A 47 3.31 -10.32 9.72
N SER A 48 2.76 -9.80 10.82
CA SER A 48 2.45 -8.37 10.89
C SER A 48 3.68 -7.47 10.92
N MET A 49 3.69 -6.42 10.10
CA MET A 49 4.73 -5.38 10.12
C MET A 49 4.16 -4.03 10.50
N ILE A 50 4.89 -3.31 11.36
CA ILE A 50 4.66 -1.89 11.64
C ILE A 50 5.86 -1.10 11.14
N LEU A 51 5.63 -0.17 10.22
CA LEU A 51 6.65 0.76 9.77
C LEU A 51 6.28 2.18 10.17
N ASN A 52 7.12 2.81 10.99
CA ASN A 52 6.83 4.15 11.51
C ASN A 52 7.17 5.26 10.52
N ASN A 53 8.17 5.07 9.65
CA ASN A 53 8.59 6.05 8.64
C ASN A 53 8.19 5.57 7.24
N SER A 54 9.10 5.60 6.27
CA SER A 54 8.75 5.33 4.87
C SER A 54 9.33 4.02 4.36
N MET A 55 8.60 3.40 3.43
CA MET A 55 9.05 2.25 2.66
C MET A 55 9.21 2.64 1.19
N THR A 56 10.36 2.32 0.61
CA THR A 56 10.54 2.33 -0.84
C THR A 56 10.88 0.92 -1.27
N LEU A 57 10.07 0.33 -2.15
CA LEU A 57 10.33 -1.00 -2.70
C LEU A 57 10.49 -0.91 -4.22
N ASN A 58 11.64 -1.40 -4.70
CA ASN A 58 11.95 -1.38 -6.13
C ASN A 58 11.35 -2.56 -6.88
N ASN A 59 11.12 -3.70 -6.21
CA ASN A 59 10.58 -4.90 -6.82
C ASN A 59 9.17 -5.27 -6.30
N SER A 60 8.83 -6.56 -6.22
CA SER A 60 7.50 -7.03 -5.84
C SER A 60 7.30 -7.12 -4.32
N MET A 61 6.10 -6.76 -3.86
CA MET A 61 5.65 -6.93 -2.48
C MET A 61 4.53 -7.95 -2.39
N ILE A 62 4.69 -8.95 -1.51
CA ILE A 62 3.62 -9.89 -1.14
C ILE A 62 3.35 -9.75 0.35
N LEU A 63 2.11 -9.37 0.70
CA LEU A 63 1.63 -9.32 2.07
C LEU A 63 0.66 -10.48 2.30
N ASN A 64 1.09 -11.46 3.09
CA ASN A 64 0.24 -12.56 3.54
C ASN A 64 -0.48 -12.22 4.85
N ASN A 65 -0.06 -11.18 5.56
CA ASN A 65 -0.67 -10.72 6.80
C ASN A 65 -0.72 -9.17 6.86
N SER A 66 -1.10 -8.61 8.00
CA SER A 66 -1.35 -7.17 8.11
C SER A 66 -0.10 -6.31 8.06
N MET A 67 -0.20 -5.18 7.38
CA MET A 67 0.80 -4.12 7.44
C MET A 67 0.16 -2.84 7.96
N ILE A 68 0.81 -2.24 8.96
CA ILE A 68 0.53 -0.88 9.40
C ILE A 68 1.70 -0.03 8.95
N LEU A 69 1.41 0.91 8.06
CA LEU A 69 2.36 1.91 7.67
C LEU A 69 1.91 3.25 8.22
N ASN A 70 2.85 3.92 8.86
CA ASN A 70 2.62 5.22 9.43
C ASN A 70 2.84 6.28 8.34
N ASN A 71 4.05 6.59 7.89
CA ASN A 71 4.24 7.72 6.94
C ASN A 71 3.89 7.40 5.47
N SER A 72 4.87 7.00 4.64
CA SER A 72 4.70 6.95 3.18
C SER A 72 5.23 5.66 2.53
N MET A 73 4.61 5.27 1.42
CA MET A 73 5.01 4.11 0.62
C MET A 73 5.17 4.48 -0.85
N THR A 74 6.29 4.05 -1.42
CA THR A 74 6.53 4.07 -2.85
C THR A 74 6.85 2.66 -3.35
N LEU A 75 6.16 2.22 -4.39
CA LEU A 75 6.36 0.91 -5.01
C LEU A 75 6.47 1.01 -6.54
N ASN A 76 7.49 0.35 -7.09
CA ASN A 76 7.86 0.50 -8.50
C ASN A 76 7.58 -0.73 -9.40
N ASN A 77 7.34 -1.95 -8.89
CA ASN A 77 7.03 -3.12 -9.73
C ASN A 77 5.65 -3.79 -9.57
N SER A 78 5.33 -4.42 -8.43
CA SER A 78 4.01 -5.05 -8.25
C SER A 78 3.64 -5.25 -6.79
N MET A 79 2.35 -5.16 -6.48
CA MET A 79 1.81 -5.38 -5.14
C MET A 79 0.70 -6.43 -5.14
N THR A 80 0.84 -7.43 -4.27
CA THR A 80 -0.25 -8.36 -3.95
C THR A 80 -0.53 -8.32 -2.45
N LEU A 81 -1.76 -7.99 -2.09
CA LEU A 81 -2.24 -8.03 -0.72
C LEU A 81 -3.23 -9.17 -0.55
N ASN A 82 -2.82 -10.18 0.22
CA ASN A 82 -3.69 -11.28 0.59
C ASN A 82 -4.46 -11.00 1.87
N ASN A 83 -3.99 -10.10 2.74
CA ASN A 83 -4.64 -9.68 3.99
C ASN A 83 -4.78 -8.15 4.09
N SER A 84 -5.34 -7.65 5.20
CA SER A 84 -5.63 -6.23 5.39
C SER A 84 -4.39 -5.35 5.44
N MET A 85 -4.42 -4.22 4.75
CA MET A 85 -3.47 -3.13 4.92
C MET A 85 -4.16 -1.94 5.57
N ILE A 86 -3.45 -1.31 6.49
CA ILE A 86 -3.87 -0.07 7.13
C ILE A 86 -2.74 0.95 6.93
N LEU A 87 -3.07 2.06 6.28
CA LEU A 87 -2.17 3.20 6.12
C LEU A 87 -2.70 4.38 6.93
N ASN A 88 -1.94 4.84 7.93
CA ASN A 88 -2.36 5.86 8.91
C ASN A 88 -1.23 6.87 9.15
N ASN A 89 -1.37 8.22 9.05
CA ASN A 89 -0.52 9.06 9.91
C ASN A 89 -0.89 10.51 10.25
N SER A 90 -0.12 10.97 11.24
CA SER A 90 0.04 12.30 11.84
C SER A 90 0.53 13.39 10.88
N LEU A 91 -0.37 14.34 10.58
CA LEU A 91 -0.13 15.79 10.41
C LEU A 91 0.89 16.27 9.33
N ASN A 92 1.47 15.40 8.50
CA ASN A 92 2.37 15.82 7.43
C ASN A 92 1.70 15.72 6.05
N PRO A 93 1.46 16.83 5.33
CA PRO A 93 0.67 16.85 4.09
C PRO A 93 1.36 16.22 2.86
N ASN A 94 2.57 15.66 3.00
CA ASN A 94 3.31 14.99 1.92
C ASN A 94 3.24 13.46 1.99
N ASP A 95 2.57 12.90 3.00
CA ASP A 95 2.43 11.46 3.15
C ASP A 95 1.36 10.94 2.18
N SER A 96 1.81 10.21 1.17
CA SER A 96 0.96 9.63 0.13
C SER A 96 1.39 8.22 -0.20
N MET A 97 0.44 7.43 -0.69
CA MET A 97 0.74 6.16 -1.33
C MET A 97 0.83 6.38 -2.83
N ASN A 98 2.03 6.22 -3.38
CA ASN A 98 2.27 6.34 -4.81
C ASN A 98 2.58 4.97 -5.39
N LEU A 99 1.67 4.47 -6.21
CA LEU A 99 1.78 3.18 -6.85
C LEU A 99 1.89 3.35 -8.36
N ASN A 100 3.05 2.95 -8.90
CA ASN A 100 3.30 2.96 -10.34
C ASN A 100 3.13 1.56 -10.95
N VAL A 101 2.20 0.77 -10.40
CA VAL A 101 2.14 -0.68 -10.64
C VAL A 101 0.73 -1.24 -10.55
N PRO A 102 0.43 -2.37 -11.22
CA PRO A 102 -0.82 -3.08 -10.99
C PRO A 102 -0.94 -3.52 -9.53
N MET A 103 -2.14 -3.36 -8.98
CA MET A 103 -2.44 -3.70 -7.59
C MET A 103 -3.65 -4.63 -7.53
N THR A 104 -3.50 -5.74 -6.79
CA THR A 104 -4.62 -6.62 -6.45
C THR A 104 -4.77 -6.70 -4.94
N MET A 105 -5.99 -6.39 -4.47
CA MET A 105 -6.38 -6.45 -3.07
C MET A 105 -7.45 -7.51 -2.86
N ASN A 106 -7.11 -8.54 -2.10
CA ASN A 106 -8.02 -9.65 -1.79
C ASN A 106 -8.80 -9.47 -0.49
N ASN A 107 -8.43 -8.48 0.33
CA ASN A 107 -9.03 -8.24 1.64
C ASN A 107 -9.29 -6.77 1.92
N SER A 108 -10.08 -6.51 2.96
CA SER A 108 -10.52 -5.16 3.30
C SER A 108 -9.33 -4.25 3.58
N THR A 109 -9.37 -3.04 3.01
CA THR A 109 -8.29 -2.06 3.12
C THR A 109 -8.85 -0.72 3.60
N ILE A 110 -8.16 -0.11 4.56
CA ILE A 110 -8.48 1.23 5.07
C ILE A 110 -7.30 2.14 4.77
N LEU A 111 -7.56 3.20 4.02
CA LEU A 111 -6.59 4.22 3.66
C LEU A 111 -7.03 5.54 4.26
N ASN A 112 -6.23 6.07 5.18
CA ASN A 112 -6.50 7.38 5.79
C ASN A 112 -5.84 8.55 5.05
N ASN A 113 -5.06 8.27 4.01
CA ASN A 113 -4.23 9.24 3.30
C ASN A 113 -4.49 9.20 1.80
N SER A 114 -4.05 10.27 1.13
CA SER A 114 -4.16 10.40 -0.31
C SER A 114 -3.42 9.28 -1.05
N MET A 115 -4.08 8.74 -2.07
CA MET A 115 -3.52 7.69 -2.92
C MET A 115 -3.48 8.16 -4.38
N THR A 116 -2.31 8.03 -5.01
CA THR A 116 -2.17 8.15 -6.46
C THR A 116 -1.77 6.80 -7.04
N LEU A 117 -2.58 6.32 -7.98
CA LEU A 117 -2.31 5.09 -8.69
C LEU A 117 -2.21 5.35 -10.19
N ASN A 118 -1.05 5.00 -10.73
CA ASN A 118 -0.71 5.18 -12.14
C ASN A 118 -0.92 3.93 -12.99
N ASN A 119 -1.48 2.86 -12.44
CA ASN A 119 -1.68 1.57 -13.11
C ASN A 119 -3.01 0.93 -12.71
N PRO A 120 -3.45 -0.16 -13.35
CA PRO A 120 -4.75 -0.75 -13.05
C PRO A 120 -4.87 -1.28 -11.61
N MET A 121 -6.06 -1.14 -11.03
CA MET A 121 -6.40 -1.71 -9.72
C MET A 121 -7.51 -2.74 -9.82
N ILE A 122 -7.37 -3.84 -9.09
CA ILE A 122 -8.44 -4.80 -8.86
C ILE A 122 -8.68 -4.91 -7.35
N LEU A 123 -9.90 -4.58 -6.95
CA LEU A 123 -10.39 -4.70 -5.58
C LEU A 123 -11.37 -5.87 -5.49
N ASN A 124 -10.95 -6.94 -4.83
CA ASN A 124 -11.81 -8.12 -4.59
C ASN A 124 -12.62 -8.01 -3.28
N ASN A 125 -12.30 -7.06 -2.42
CA ASN A 125 -12.97 -6.84 -1.14
C ASN A 125 -13.13 -5.33 -0.86
N SER A 126 -13.77 -5.00 0.26
CA SER A 126 -14.18 -3.63 0.58
C SER A 126 -13.00 -2.68 0.75
N MET A 127 -13.09 -1.48 0.16
CA MET A 127 -12.13 -0.41 0.44
C MET A 127 -12.83 0.76 1.13
N THR A 128 -12.22 1.27 2.19
CA THR A 128 -12.57 2.57 2.79
C THR A 128 -11.42 3.53 2.60
N LEU A 129 -11.70 4.64 1.96
CA LEU A 129 -10.74 5.72 1.75
C LEU A 129 -11.25 6.99 2.44
N ASN A 130 -10.44 7.51 3.35
CA ASN A 130 -10.77 8.70 4.13
C ASN A 130 -10.18 10.00 3.57
N ASP A 131 -9.34 9.91 2.54
CA ASP A 131 -8.69 11.05 1.90
C ASP A 131 -8.74 10.93 0.37
N SER A 132 -8.08 11.81 -0.38
CA SER A 132 -8.29 11.89 -1.83
C SER A 132 -7.72 10.69 -2.61
N MET A 133 -8.39 10.29 -3.69
CA MET A 133 -7.86 9.31 -4.65
C MET A 133 -7.65 9.94 -6.02
N THR A 134 -6.52 9.67 -6.65
CA THR A 134 -6.33 9.91 -8.08
C THR A 134 -5.99 8.60 -8.79
N LEU A 135 -6.81 8.25 -9.78
CA LEU A 135 -6.65 7.06 -10.61
C LEU A 135 -6.38 7.47 -12.06
N ASN A 136 -5.18 7.14 -12.56
CA ASN A 136 -4.82 7.38 -13.96
C ASN A 136 -5.11 6.18 -14.88
N ASN A 137 -5.45 5.04 -14.31
CA ASN A 137 -5.73 3.80 -15.03
C ASN A 137 -6.99 3.11 -14.50
N PRO A 138 -7.52 2.09 -15.21
CA PRO A 138 -8.81 1.50 -14.87
C PRO A 138 -8.83 0.89 -13.48
N MET A 139 -9.97 1.04 -12.81
CA MET A 139 -10.26 0.38 -11.53
C MET A 139 -11.45 -0.56 -11.67
N ILE A 140 -11.26 -1.81 -11.23
CA ILE A 140 -12.33 -2.81 -11.13
C ILE A 140 -12.65 -3.02 -9.65
N LEU A 141 -13.92 -2.81 -9.28
CA LEU A 141 -14.43 -3.09 -7.94
C LEU A 141 -15.32 -4.32 -7.99
N ASN A 142 -14.89 -5.41 -7.35
CA ASN A 142 -15.73 -6.60 -7.16
C ASN A 142 -16.51 -6.57 -5.83
N ASN A 143 -16.28 -5.55 -5.00
CA ASN A 143 -16.97 -5.34 -3.73
C ASN A 143 -17.11 -3.83 -3.47
N SER A 144 -17.78 -3.48 -2.37
CA SER A 144 -18.07 -2.13 -1.93
C SER A 144 -16.85 -1.21 -1.81
N MET A 145 -17.03 0.05 -2.18
CA MET A 145 -16.07 1.12 -1.92
C MET A 145 -16.76 2.29 -1.21
N THR A 146 -16.15 2.76 -0.12
CA THR A 146 -16.58 3.97 0.61
C THR A 146 -15.54 5.06 0.45
N LEU A 147 -15.96 6.21 -0.06
CA LEU A 147 -15.15 7.41 -0.29
C LEU A 147 -15.64 8.51 0.63
N ASN A 148 -14.82 8.90 1.60
CA ASN A 148 -15.14 10.00 2.51
C ASN A 148 -14.56 11.34 2.07
N ASN A 149 -13.73 11.35 1.02
CA ASN A 149 -13.16 12.55 0.40
C ASN A 149 -13.19 12.37 -1.14
N SER A 150 -12.70 13.38 -1.85
CA SER A 150 -12.70 13.46 -3.30
C SER A 150 -12.00 12.30 -4.01
N MET A 151 -12.57 11.91 -5.15
CA MET A 151 -11.98 10.93 -6.05
C MET A 151 -11.91 11.51 -7.48
N ILE A 152 -10.73 11.45 -8.09
CA ILE A 152 -10.48 11.84 -9.47
C ILE A 152 -10.16 10.59 -10.29
N LEU A 153 -10.97 10.35 -11.32
CA LEU A 153 -10.75 9.31 -12.31
C LEU A 153 -10.36 9.95 -13.62
N ASN A 154 -9.16 9.64 -14.11
CA ASN A 154 -8.74 9.98 -15.47
C ASN A 154 -8.96 8.82 -16.45
N ASN A 155 -9.64 7.76 -16.00
CA ASN A 155 -9.96 6.59 -16.79
C ASN A 155 -11.23 5.89 -16.24
N SER A 156 -11.53 4.68 -16.71
CA SER A 156 -12.74 3.96 -16.37
C SER A 156 -12.75 3.37 -14.96
N LEU A 157 -13.97 3.25 -14.44
CA LEU A 157 -14.28 2.54 -13.21
C LEU A 157 -15.43 1.59 -13.49
N THR A 158 -15.23 0.32 -13.15
CA THR A 158 -16.23 -0.74 -13.30
C THR A 158 -16.62 -1.26 -11.93
N PRO A 159 -17.73 -0.77 -11.34
CA PRO A 159 -18.24 -1.29 -10.08
C PRO A 159 -19.18 -2.48 -10.32
N ASN A 160 -18.85 -3.63 -9.75
CA ASN A 160 -19.73 -4.81 -9.67
C ASN A 160 -20.56 -4.84 -8.37
N ASP A 161 -20.32 -3.89 -7.47
CA ASP A 161 -21.01 -3.72 -6.19
C ASP A 161 -21.16 -2.22 -5.88
N SER A 162 -21.59 -1.89 -4.66
CA SER A 162 -21.95 -0.55 -4.22
C SER A 162 -20.76 0.41 -4.11
N MET A 163 -21.01 1.67 -4.45
CA MET A 163 -20.13 2.77 -4.13
C MET A 163 -20.87 3.80 -3.30
N ILE A 164 -20.30 4.13 -2.15
CA ILE A 164 -20.81 5.15 -1.23
C ILE A 164 -19.85 6.33 -1.29
N GLN A 165 -20.37 7.49 -1.68
CA GLN A 165 -19.61 8.73 -1.82
C GLN A 165 -20.18 9.76 -0.84
N ASN A 166 -19.34 10.21 0.09
CA ASN A 166 -19.70 11.29 1.01
C ASN A 166 -19.15 12.65 0.54
N ASP A 167 -18.36 12.66 -0.54
CA ASP A 167 -17.81 13.86 -1.18
C ASP A 167 -17.80 13.68 -2.72
N SER A 168 -17.07 14.53 -3.44
CA SER A 168 -17.08 14.64 -4.89
C SER A 168 -16.36 13.51 -5.61
N MET A 169 -16.96 13.04 -6.70
CA MET A 169 -16.31 12.23 -7.72
C MET A 169 -16.20 13.02 -9.01
N THR A 170 -14.99 13.17 -9.52
CA THR A 170 -14.72 13.78 -10.82
C THR A 170 -14.26 12.73 -11.80
N LEU A 171 -14.95 12.64 -12.94
CA LEU A 171 -14.58 11.77 -14.04
C LEU A 171 -14.07 12.63 -15.20
N ASN A 172 -12.76 12.61 -15.41
CA ASN A 172 -12.09 13.25 -16.53
C ASN A 172 -12.10 12.26 -17.71
N ASN A 173 -13.24 12.19 -18.40
CA ASN A 173 -13.32 11.44 -19.65
C ASN A 173 -12.53 12.16 -20.75
N SER A 174 -11.59 11.46 -21.36
CA SER A 174 -11.11 11.74 -22.72
C SER A 174 -11.75 10.78 -23.70
#